data_AF-A0A4Q5PAV1-F1
#
_entry.id   AF-A0A4Q5PAV1-F1
#
_cell.length_a   1.000
_cell.length_b   1.000
_cell.length_c   1.000
_cell.angle_alpha   90.00
_cell.angle_beta   90.00
_cell.angle_gamma   90.00
#
_symmetry.space_group_name_H-M   'P 1'
#
loop_
_entity.id
_entity.type
_entity.pdbx_description
1 polymer ?
#
loop_
_entity_poly.entity_id
_entity_poly.type
_entity_poly.pdbx_seq_one_letter_code
_entity_poly.pdbx_strand_id
1 'polypeptide(L)'
;MKIFNILITRFYRKLAVSGLLITLVFVLLASISINSNNVSQAEEIKRILFIGNSYTYMNDLPKMFEKLSISAGHKVETGMLANGGWKLAQHIAAKETEDKLKSAKWNYVVVQEQSRLPASEEYRNKDLY
;
A
#
# COMPACT_ATOMS: atom_id res chain seq x y z
N MET A 1 30.74 68.35 2.82
CA MET A 1 29.76 67.75 3.76
C MET A 1 28.47 67.23 3.09
N LYS A 2 27.87 67.92 2.12
CA LYS A 2 26.60 67.49 1.47
C LYS A 2 26.69 66.15 0.69
N ILE A 3 27.77 65.91 -0.04
CA ILE A 3 27.94 64.71 -0.89
C ILE A 3 28.05 63.43 -0.04
N PHE A 4 28.72 63.50 1.12
CA PHE A 4 28.89 62.38 2.04
C PHE A 4 27.55 61.91 2.62
N ASN A 5 26.68 62.84 3.04
CA ASN A 5 25.33 62.51 3.53
C ASN A 5 24.42 61.90 2.44
N ILE A 6 24.61 62.30 1.17
CA ILE A 6 23.86 61.74 0.02
C ILE A 6 24.30 60.29 -0.27
N LEU A 7 25.60 60.00 -0.17
CA LEU A 7 26.15 58.64 -0.34
C LEU A 7 25.66 57.71 0.77
N ILE A 8 25.70 58.17 2.01
CA ILE A 8 25.22 57.44 3.19
C ILE A 8 23.73 57.11 3.07
N THR A 9 22.88 58.09 2.76
CA THR A 9 21.43 57.86 2.58
C THR A 9 21.12 56.93 1.42
N ARG A 10 21.86 57.01 0.31
CA ARG A 10 21.72 56.07 -0.82
C ARG A 10 22.13 54.65 -0.45
N PHE A 11 23.14 54.48 0.40
CA PHE A 11 23.58 53.18 0.90
C PHE A 11 22.52 52.53 1.80
N TYR A 12 22.02 53.25 2.82
CA TYR A 12 20.96 52.74 3.70
C TYR A 12 19.66 52.41 2.95
N ARG A 13 19.30 53.18 1.92
CA ARG A 13 18.11 52.90 1.10
C ARG A 13 18.25 51.61 0.29
N LYS A 14 19.44 51.31 -0.27
CA LYS A 14 19.70 50.04 -0.97
C LYS A 14 19.70 48.84 -0.01
N LEU A 15 20.23 49.04 1.20
CA LEU A 15 20.24 48.01 2.24
C LEU A 15 18.81 47.70 2.74
N ALA A 16 17.97 48.72 2.91
CA ALA A 16 16.56 48.55 3.29
C ALA A 16 15.71 47.86 2.20
N VAL A 17 15.91 48.24 0.92
CA VAL A 17 15.17 47.64 -0.21
C VAL A 17 15.57 46.18 -0.44
N SER A 18 16.85 45.85 -0.30
CA SER A 18 17.30 44.44 -0.40
C SER A 18 16.76 43.58 0.74
N GLY A 19 16.71 44.10 1.97
CA GLY A 19 16.06 43.40 3.10
C GLY A 19 14.57 43.14 2.88
N LEU A 20 13.84 44.12 2.33
CA LEU A 20 12.41 43.98 1.99
C LEU A 20 12.16 42.97 0.87
N LEU A 21 13.03 42.94 -0.14
CA LEU A 21 12.95 41.96 -1.24
C LEU A 21 13.22 40.54 -0.75
N ILE A 22 14.19 40.36 0.15
CA ILE A 22 14.51 39.05 0.74
C ILE A 22 13.32 38.55 1.58
N THR A 23 12.70 39.38 2.41
CA THR A 23 11.52 38.98 3.19
C THR A 23 10.32 38.68 2.30
N LEU A 24 10.09 39.45 1.23
CA LEU A 24 9.05 39.15 0.24
C LEU A 24 9.27 37.81 -0.48
N VAL A 25 10.51 37.47 -0.83
CA VAL A 25 10.86 36.18 -1.44
C VAL A 25 10.60 35.03 -0.46
N PHE A 26 10.97 35.18 0.81
CA PHE A 26 10.67 34.18 1.84
C PHE A 26 9.17 33.98 2.07
N VAL A 27 8.37 35.05 2.05
CA VAL A 27 6.90 34.96 2.16
C VAL A 27 6.30 34.28 0.94
N LEU A 28 6.80 34.56 -0.27
CA LEU A 28 6.35 33.88 -1.49
C LEU A 28 6.67 32.38 -1.46
N LEU A 29 7.89 32.01 -1.03
CA LEU A 29 8.32 30.62 -0.89
C LEU A 29 7.49 29.86 0.15
N ALA A 30 7.17 30.48 1.29
CA ALA A 30 6.32 29.88 2.31
C ALA A 30 4.87 29.67 1.83
N SER A 31 4.36 30.57 0.99
CA SER A 31 3.01 30.47 0.40
C SER A 31 2.87 29.32 -0.60
N ILE A 32 3.96 28.93 -1.27
CA ILE A 32 3.98 27.80 -2.21
C ILE A 32 3.87 26.45 -1.46
N SER A 33 4.34 26.37 -0.22
CA SER A 33 4.34 25.12 0.57
C SER A 33 3.01 24.78 1.27
N ILE A 34 1.99 25.65 1.22
CA ILE A 34 0.71 25.41 1.94
C ILE A 34 -0.34 24.70 1.06
N ASN A 35 -0.11 24.55 -0.25
CA ASN A 35 -1.08 23.90 -1.13
C ASN A 35 -0.82 22.39 -1.27
N SER A 36 -1.70 21.60 -0.63
CA SER A 36 -2.19 20.27 -1.03
C SER A 36 -1.97 19.14 -0.01
N ASN A 37 -2.66 19.21 1.13
CA ASN A 37 -2.91 18.02 1.96
C ASN A 37 -4.31 17.41 1.76
N ASN A 38 -5.10 17.93 0.81
CA ASN A 38 -6.43 17.40 0.47
C ASN A 38 -6.43 16.62 -0.86
N VAL A 39 -5.30 16.03 -1.24
CA VAL A 39 -5.34 14.93 -2.21
C VAL A 39 -5.97 13.77 -1.46
N SER A 40 -7.26 13.52 -1.68
CA SER A 40 -7.91 12.27 -1.33
C SER A 40 -7.02 11.15 -1.84
N GLN A 41 -6.23 10.55 -0.96
CA GLN A 41 -5.29 9.50 -1.34
C GLN A 41 -6.17 8.39 -1.92
N ALA A 42 -6.14 8.23 -3.25
CA ALA A 42 -6.97 7.25 -3.91
C ALA A 42 -6.67 5.91 -3.22
N GLU A 43 -7.71 5.32 -2.62
CA GLU A 43 -7.53 4.10 -1.82
C GLU A 43 -6.75 3.09 -2.68
N GLU A 44 -5.61 2.63 -2.18
CA GLU A 44 -4.75 1.69 -2.88
C GLU A 44 -5.49 0.35 -2.97
N ILE A 45 -5.56 -0.23 -4.18
CA ILE A 45 -6.17 -1.55 -4.37
C ILE A 45 -5.44 -2.58 -3.51
N LYS A 46 -6.19 -3.29 -2.66
CA LYS A 46 -5.65 -4.39 -1.84
C LYS A 46 -5.78 -5.70 -2.61
N ARG A 47 -4.63 -6.28 -2.96
CA ARG A 47 -4.54 -7.58 -3.63
C ARG A 47 -4.42 -8.70 -2.62
N ILE A 48 -5.31 -9.68 -2.71
CA ILE A 48 -5.36 -10.81 -1.79
C ILE A 48 -5.24 -12.12 -2.56
N LEU A 49 -4.23 -12.92 -2.26
CA LEU A 49 -4.07 -14.25 -2.82
C LEU A 49 -4.62 -15.31 -1.87
N PHE A 50 -5.53 -16.14 -2.36
CA PHE A 50 -6.01 -17.31 -1.65
C PHE A 50 -5.28 -18.57 -2.13
N ILE A 51 -4.60 -19.27 -1.22
CA ILE A 51 -3.93 -20.54 -1.47
C ILE A 51 -4.68 -21.63 -0.69
N GLY A 52 -5.08 -22.72 -1.36
CA GLY A 52 -5.78 -23.81 -0.67
C GLY A 52 -6.24 -24.93 -1.58
N ASN A 53 -7.44 -25.41 -1.35
CA ASN A 53 -8.03 -26.54 -2.08
C ASN A 53 -9.53 -26.30 -2.37
N SER A 54 -10.33 -27.37 -2.42
CA SER A 54 -11.76 -27.30 -2.68
C SER A 54 -12.52 -26.42 -1.71
N TYR A 55 -12.04 -26.23 -0.49
CA TYR A 55 -12.68 -25.31 0.45
C TYR A 55 -12.43 -23.83 0.11
N THR A 56 -11.44 -23.56 -0.74
CA THR A 56 -11.15 -22.24 -1.30
C THR A 56 -11.84 -22.02 -2.64
N TYR A 57 -11.76 -22.95 -3.60
CA TYR A 57 -12.34 -22.70 -4.94
C TYR A 57 -13.84 -22.96 -5.04
N MET A 58 -14.41 -23.81 -4.17
CA MET A 58 -15.86 -24.04 -4.20
C MET A 58 -16.60 -22.76 -3.78
N ASN A 59 -17.74 -22.51 -4.42
CA ASN A 59 -18.54 -21.29 -4.28
C ASN A 59 -17.79 -20.00 -4.67
N ASP A 60 -16.62 -20.12 -5.31
CA ASP A 60 -15.78 -18.99 -5.71
C ASP A 60 -15.54 -18.03 -4.52
N LEU A 61 -15.10 -18.59 -3.40
CA LEU A 61 -14.91 -17.86 -2.14
C LEU A 61 -14.07 -16.58 -2.32
N PRO A 62 -12.94 -16.58 -3.08
CA PRO A 62 -12.18 -15.35 -3.31
C PRO A 62 -13.03 -14.27 -3.99
N LYS A 63 -13.80 -14.62 -5.04
CA LYS A 63 -14.63 -13.63 -5.73
C LYS A 63 -15.81 -13.17 -4.89
N MET A 64 -16.38 -14.03 -4.06
CA MET A 64 -17.42 -13.65 -3.11
C MET A 64 -16.88 -12.63 -2.09
N PHE A 65 -15.69 -12.89 -1.53
CA PHE A 65 -15.00 -11.95 -0.65
C PHE A 65 -14.73 -10.60 -1.34
N GLU A 66 -14.28 -10.62 -2.59
CA GLU A 66 -14.03 -9.42 -3.39
C GLU A 66 -15.32 -8.58 -3.53
N LYS A 67 -16.42 -9.21 -3.94
CA LYS A 67 -17.72 -8.54 -4.10
C LYS A 67 -18.22 -7.91 -2.81
N LEU A 68 -18.13 -8.64 -1.69
CA LEU A 68 -18.52 -8.13 -0.37
C LEU A 68 -17.65 -6.94 0.06
N SER A 69 -16.34 -7.02 -0.17
CA SER A 69 -15.40 -5.93 0.15
C SER A 69 -15.70 -4.68 -0.67
N ILE A 70 -15.96 -4.84 -1.97
CA ILE A 70 -16.35 -3.74 -2.85
C ILE A 70 -17.67 -3.11 -2.39
N SER A 71 -18.65 -3.93 -1.96
CA SER A 71 -19.93 -3.41 -1.44
C SER A 71 -19.76 -2.58 -0.16
N ALA A 72 -18.71 -2.83 0.62
CA ALA A 72 -18.35 -2.07 1.81
C ALA A 72 -17.49 -0.82 1.52
N GLY A 73 -17.24 -0.52 0.23
CA GLY A 73 -16.46 0.65 -0.18
C GLY A 73 -14.95 0.43 -0.27
N HIS A 74 -14.48 -0.82 -0.15
CA HIS A 74 -13.05 -1.14 -0.28
C HIS A 74 -12.67 -1.50 -1.71
N LYS A 75 -11.50 -1.04 -2.15
CA LYS A 75 -10.91 -1.52 -3.41
C LYS A 75 -10.10 -2.79 -3.19
N VAL A 76 -10.64 -3.92 -3.63
CA VAL A 76 -10.02 -5.25 -3.50
C VAL A 76 -9.94 -5.94 -4.85
N GLU A 77 -8.82 -6.63 -5.07
CA GLU A 77 -8.63 -7.60 -6.15
C GLU A 77 -8.21 -8.94 -5.54
N THR A 78 -8.79 -10.03 -6.04
CA THR A 78 -8.47 -11.38 -5.53
C THR A 78 -7.79 -12.25 -6.56
N GLY A 79 -6.87 -13.08 -6.09
CA GLY A 79 -6.27 -14.18 -6.84
C GLY A 79 -6.47 -15.50 -6.11
N MET A 80 -6.35 -16.61 -6.84
CA MET A 80 -6.47 -17.94 -6.27
C MET A 80 -5.41 -18.89 -6.85
N LEU A 81 -4.91 -19.78 -6.00
CA LEU A 81 -4.21 -21.01 -6.35
C LEU A 81 -4.76 -22.12 -5.46
N ALA A 82 -5.71 -22.89 -5.99
CA ALA A 82 -6.41 -23.89 -5.20
C ALA A 82 -6.58 -25.19 -5.98
N ASN A 83 -5.93 -26.25 -5.50
CA ASN A 83 -5.94 -27.56 -6.12
C ASN A 83 -6.70 -28.55 -5.24
N GLY A 84 -7.58 -29.36 -5.82
CA GLY A 84 -8.43 -30.28 -5.08
C GLY A 84 -7.62 -31.23 -4.18
N GLY A 85 -7.96 -31.28 -2.89
CA GLY A 85 -7.34 -32.17 -1.91
C GLY A 85 -5.92 -31.81 -1.45
N TRP A 86 -5.34 -30.71 -1.94
CA TRP A 86 -3.96 -30.36 -1.59
C TRP A 86 -3.80 -29.96 -0.11
N LYS A 87 -2.70 -30.45 0.48
CA LYS A 87 -2.11 -30.03 1.76
C LYS A 87 -1.19 -28.81 1.56
N LEU A 88 -0.89 -28.09 2.64
CA LEU A 88 0.06 -26.97 2.59
C LEU A 88 1.45 -27.42 2.14
N ALA A 89 1.91 -28.60 2.57
CA ALA A 89 3.20 -29.16 2.15
C ALA A 89 3.32 -29.31 0.62
N GLN A 90 2.21 -29.61 -0.07
CA GLN A 90 2.20 -29.71 -1.53
C GLN A 90 2.34 -28.34 -2.18
N HIS A 91 1.66 -27.31 -1.66
CA HIS A 91 1.84 -25.93 -2.09
C HIS A 91 3.27 -25.44 -1.86
N ILE A 92 3.88 -25.74 -0.71
CA ILE A 92 5.26 -25.34 -0.41
C ILE A 92 6.26 -25.95 -1.41
N ALA A 93 6.04 -27.21 -1.80
CA ALA A 93 6.91 -27.91 -2.75
C ALA A 93 6.69 -27.51 -4.22
N ALA A 94 5.61 -26.80 -4.53
CA ALA A 94 5.18 -26.56 -5.90
C ALA A 94 5.75 -25.25 -6.47
N LYS A 95 6.40 -25.34 -7.64
CA LYS A 95 6.88 -24.17 -8.38
C LYS A 95 5.75 -23.20 -8.73
N GLU A 96 4.55 -23.71 -9.02
CA GLU A 96 3.38 -22.87 -9.31
C GLU A 96 3.00 -21.93 -8.14
N THR A 97 3.23 -22.36 -6.90
CA THR A 97 2.99 -21.52 -5.72
C THR A 97 3.99 -20.39 -5.65
N GLU A 98 5.28 -20.68 -5.91
CA GLU A 98 6.32 -19.65 -6.00
C GLU A 98 6.04 -18.65 -7.13
N ASP A 99 5.69 -19.15 -8.32
CA ASP A 99 5.36 -18.32 -9.48
C ASP A 99 4.15 -17.43 -9.19
N LYS A 100 3.12 -17.97 -8.52
CA LYS A 100 1.92 -17.21 -8.15
C LYS A 100 2.20 -16.13 -7.11
N LEU A 101 3.03 -16.42 -6.12
CA LEU A 101 3.45 -15.44 -5.12
C LEU A 101 4.24 -14.29 -5.76
N LYS A 102 4.99 -14.56 -6.83
CA LYS A 102 5.79 -13.57 -7.58
C LYS A 102 5.00 -12.83 -8.66
N SER A 103 3.82 -13.31 -9.07
CA SER A 103 3.08 -12.76 -10.21
C SER A 103 2.49 -11.36 -9.96
N ALA A 104 2.37 -10.95 -8.70
CA ALA A 104 1.86 -9.63 -8.33
C ALA A 104 2.42 -9.24 -6.95
N LYS A 105 2.35 -7.93 -6.64
CA LYS A 105 2.56 -7.44 -5.28
C LYS A 105 1.30 -7.70 -4.46
N TRP A 106 1.20 -8.90 -3.88
CA TRP A 106 0.12 -9.26 -2.97
C TRP A 106 0.25 -8.48 -1.66
N ASN A 107 -0.84 -7.90 -1.18
CA ASN A 107 -0.90 -7.26 0.14
C ASN A 107 -1.15 -8.30 1.23
N TYR A 108 -1.95 -9.32 0.91
CA TYR A 108 -2.30 -10.41 1.82
C TYR A 108 -2.24 -11.76 1.10
N VAL A 109 -1.86 -12.79 1.85
CA VAL A 109 -1.96 -14.18 1.43
C VAL A 109 -2.78 -14.93 2.48
N VAL A 110 -3.92 -15.47 2.06
CA VAL A 110 -4.80 -16.31 2.88
C VAL A 110 -4.47 -17.75 2.56
N VAL A 111 -4.07 -18.52 3.56
CA VAL A 111 -3.63 -19.90 3.39
C VAL A 111 -4.58 -20.85 4.11
N GLN A 112 -5.01 -21.88 3.40
CA GLN A 112 -5.83 -22.95 3.93
C GLN A 112 -5.08 -24.29 3.84
N GLU A 113 -4.94 -24.95 4.99
CA GLU A 113 -4.44 -26.33 5.10
C GLU A 113 -5.47 -27.33 4.56
N GLN A 114 -5.10 -28.60 4.35
CA GLN A 114 -5.99 -29.69 3.94
C GLN A 114 -7.28 -29.74 4.76
N SER A 115 -8.41 -29.90 4.07
CA SER A 115 -9.78 -29.76 4.59
C SER A 115 -10.00 -30.24 6.03
N ARG A 116 -9.85 -31.53 6.33
CA ARG A 116 -10.23 -32.12 7.64
C ARG A 116 -9.05 -32.24 8.59
N LEU A 117 -7.85 -32.16 8.06
CA LEU A 117 -6.61 -32.39 8.79
C LEU A 117 -6.44 -31.47 10.01
N PRO A 118 -6.67 -30.14 9.96
CA PRO A 118 -6.54 -29.32 11.16
C PRO A 118 -7.68 -29.53 12.15
N ALA A 119 -8.84 -30.00 11.71
CA ALA A 119 -10.04 -30.15 12.53
C ALA A 119 -10.14 -31.49 13.29
N SER A 120 -9.41 -32.52 12.86
CA SER A 120 -9.47 -33.87 13.46
C SER A 120 -8.18 -34.22 14.20
N GLU A 121 -8.28 -34.59 15.47
CA GLU A 121 -7.13 -35.05 16.26
C GLU A 121 -6.43 -36.26 15.64
N GLU A 122 -7.20 -37.24 15.16
CA GLU A 122 -6.66 -38.42 14.48
C GLU A 122 -5.81 -38.04 13.26
N TYR A 123 -6.30 -37.12 12.41
CA TYR A 123 -5.55 -36.69 11.23
C TYR A 123 -4.33 -35.85 11.60
N ARG A 124 -4.41 -35.01 12.64
CA ARG A 124 -3.24 -34.26 13.12
C ARG A 124 -2.13 -35.19 13.61
N ASN A 125 -2.47 -36.19 14.42
CA ASN A 125 -1.50 -37.15 14.97
C ASN A 125 -0.85 -38.05 13.92
N LYS A 126 -1.48 -38.20 12.74
CA LYS A 126 -0.97 -39.02 11.64
C LYS A 126 -0.16 -38.21 10.62
N ASP A 127 -0.58 -36.98 10.35
CA ASP A 127 -0.14 -36.22 9.16
C ASP A 127 0.51 -34.86 9.48
N LEU A 128 0.47 -34.38 10.73
CA LEU A 128 1.07 -33.10 11.15
C LEU A 128 2.13 -33.22 12.25
N TYR A 129 1.97 -34.18 13.16
CA TYR A 129 2.92 -34.48 14.24
C TYR A 129 3.70 -35.75 13.93
#